data_AF-A0A4U0WWT4-F1
#
_entry.id   AF-A0A4U0WWT4-F1
#
_cell.length_a   1.000
_cell.length_b   1.000
_cell.length_c   1.000
_cell.angle_alpha   90.00
_cell.angle_beta   90.00
_cell.angle_gamma   90.00
#
_symmetry.space_group_name_H-M   'P 1'
#
loop_
_entity.id
_entity.type
_entity.pdbx_description
1 polymer ?
#
loop_
_entity_poly.entity_id
_entity_poly.type
_entity_poly.pdbx_seq_one_letter_code
_entity_poly.pdbx_strand_id
1 'polypeptide(L)' 'MPSSKQVGQESAANKKIGGVPTIHYFDFQSRGRGQVVRLLWEDAGIAYTDVRYSFDEYPQYKKSKIEDMNPTATIPV' A
#
# COMPACT_ATOMS: atom_id res chain seq x y z
N MET A 1 -6.85 1.45 -14.21
CA MET A 1 -6.84 2.16 -12.91
C MET A 1 -6.47 1.15 -11.85
N PRO A 2 -5.54 1.47 -10.92
CA PRO A 2 -5.10 0.53 -9.90
C PRO A 2 -6.27 0.06 -9.04
N SER A 3 -6.23 -1.21 -8.63
CA SER A 3 -7.22 -1.75 -7.70
C SER A 3 -6.97 -1.21 -6.30
N SER A 4 -8.03 -1.05 -5.50
CA SER A 4 -7.93 -0.60 -4.12
C SER A 4 -8.85 -1.45 -3.25
N LYS A 5 -8.31 -1.94 -2.14
CA LYS A 5 -9.04 -2.76 -1.16
C LYS A 5 -8.81 -2.26 0.24
N GLN A 6 -9.89 -2.07 1.00
CA GLN A 6 -9.81 -1.87 2.45
C GLN A 6 -9.63 -3.22 3.15
N VAL A 7 -8.66 -3.29 4.06
CA VAL A 7 -8.36 -4.47 4.87
C VAL A 7 -8.51 -4.12 6.34
N GLY A 8 -9.32 -4.91 7.05
CA GLY A 8 -9.64 -4.67 8.45
C GLY A 8 -10.71 -3.57 8.65
N GLN A 9 -10.94 -3.23 9.92
CA GLN A 9 -11.79 -2.11 10.33
C GLN A 9 -10.95 -1.14 11.16
N GLU A 10 -11.16 0.16 10.99
CA GLU A 10 -10.40 1.18 11.72
C GLU A 10 -10.47 0.94 13.23
N SER A 11 -9.29 0.89 13.86
CA SER A 11 -9.15 0.55 15.27
C SER A 11 -8.51 1.69 16.08
N ALA A 12 -8.41 1.50 17.40
CA ALA A 12 -7.62 2.40 18.23
C ALA A 12 -6.14 2.47 17.81
N ALA A 13 -5.60 1.41 17.18
CA ALA A 13 -4.24 1.41 16.67
C ALA A 13 -4.06 2.39 15.50
N ASN A 14 -5.04 2.45 14.58
CA ASN A 14 -5.07 3.45 13.52
C ASN A 14 -5.05 4.89 14.06
N LYS A 15 -5.87 5.17 15.09
CA LYS A 15 -5.91 6.50 15.71
C LYS A 15 -4.57 6.90 16.34
N LYS A 16 -3.83 5.95 16.93
CA LYS A 16 -2.50 6.20 17.50
C LYS A 16 -1.44 6.58 16.46
N ILE A 17 -1.57 6.09 15.23
CA ILE A 17 -0.65 6.40 14.14
C ILE A 17 -1.15 7.53 13.23
N GLY A 18 -2.26 8.18 13.59
CA GLY A 18 -2.82 9.32 12.86
C GLY A 18 -3.77 8.96 11.71
N GLY A 19 -4.19 7.70 11.57
CA GLY A 19 -5.21 7.30 10.59
C GLY A 19 -5.05 5.89 10.03
N VAL A 20 -5.76 5.63 8.92
CA VAL A 20 -5.68 4.40 8.14
C VAL A 20 -4.57 4.53 7.08
N PRO A 21 -3.44 3.84 7.22
CA PRO A 21 -2.38 3.90 6.23
C PRO A 21 -2.82 3.31 4.88
N THR A 22 -2.15 3.75 3.82
CA THR A 22 -2.31 3.19 2.47
C THR A 22 -0.98 2.60 2.04
N ILE A 23 -1.00 1.43 1.41
CA ILE A 23 0.17 0.83 0.75
C ILE A 23 -0.05 0.80 -0.74
N HIS A 24 0.96 1.24 -1.48
CA HIS A 24 1.04 1.16 -2.93
C HIS A 24 1.96 0.01 -3.34
N TYR A 25 1.45 -1.00 -4.03
CA TYR A 25 2.24 -2.16 -4.44
C TYR A 25 1.85 -2.78 -5.78
N PHE A 26 2.60 -3.78 -6.24
CA PHE A 26 2.28 -4.48 -7.47
C PHE A 26 1.17 -5.50 -7.26
N ASP A 27 0.29 -5.63 -8.25
CA ASP A 27 -0.67 -6.72 -8.39
C ASP A 27 -0.04 -7.87 -9.16
N PHE A 28 0.79 -8.65 -8.47
CA PHE A 28 1.35 -9.88 -9.03
C PHE A 28 1.09 -11.04 -8.07
N GLN A 29 0.97 -12.26 -8.61
CA GLN A 29 0.58 -13.45 -7.86
C GLN A 29 1.59 -13.88 -6.77
N SER A 30 2.62 -13.08 -6.51
CA SER A 30 3.53 -13.24 -5.38
C SER A 30 3.32 -12.13 -4.36
N ARG A 31 3.38 -12.51 -3.09
CA ARG A 31 3.21 -11.63 -1.93
C ARG A 31 4.30 -10.54 -1.84
N GLY A 32 5.53 -10.86 -2.26
CA GLY A 32 6.64 -9.91 -2.41
C GLY A 32 7.02 -9.15 -1.13
N ARG A 33 7.75 -8.04 -1.29
CA ARG A 33 8.18 -7.15 -0.20
C ARG A 33 7.00 -6.44 0.48
N GLY A 34 5.93 -6.14 -0.27
CA GLY A 34 4.74 -5.49 0.27
C GLY A 34 4.02 -6.32 1.34
N GLN A 35 4.15 -7.65 1.30
CA GLN A 35 3.52 -8.51 2.30
C GLN A 35 4.07 -8.34 3.72
N VAL A 36 5.35 -8.01 3.87
CA VAL A 36 5.96 -7.82 5.19
C VAL A 36 5.27 -6.65 5.91
N VAL A 37 4.98 -5.57 5.18
CA VAL A 37 4.28 -4.39 5.72
C VAL A 37 2.82 -4.74 6.05
N ARG A 38 2.13 -5.48 5.17
CA ARG A 38 0.75 -5.93 5.41
C ARG A 38 0.64 -6.77 6.68
N LEU A 39 1.52 -7.76 6.85
CA LEU A 39 1.54 -8.62 8.03
C LEU A 39 1.84 -7.83 9.31
N LEU A 40 2.75 -6.86 9.25
CA LEU A 40 3.03 -5.98 10.38
C LEU A 40 1.77 -5.22 10.83
N TRP A 41 1.00 -4.67 9.89
CA TRP A 41 -0.24 -3.98 10.21
C TRP A 41 -1.33 -4.94 10.72
N GLU A 42 -1.47 -6.11 10.10
CA GLU A 42 -2.44 -7.12 10.54
C GLU A 42 -2.15 -7.62 11.96
N ASP A 43 -0.88 -7.89 12.28
CA ASP A 43 -0.44 -8.28 13.63
C ASP A 43 -0.70 -7.18 14.67
N ALA A 44 -0.46 -5.92 14.28
CA ALA A 44 -0.72 -4.76 15.12
C ALA A 44 -2.22 -4.36 15.21
N GLY A 45 -3.12 -5.06 14.51
CA GLY A 45 -4.55 -4.72 14.46
C GLY A 45 -4.84 -3.38 13.78
N ILE A 46 -4.02 -2.99 12.80
CA ILE A 46 -4.11 -1.75 12.03
C ILE A 46 -4.84 -2.07 10.72
N ALA A 47 -5.97 -1.41 10.48
CA ALA A 47 -6.61 -1.43 9.16
C ALA A 47 -5.80 -0.62 8.15
N TYR A 48 -5.85 -1.00 6.86
CA TYR A 48 -5.10 -0.32 5.82
C TYR A 48 -5.80 -0.40 4.45
N THR A 49 -5.46 0.55 3.57
CA THR A 49 -5.86 0.54 2.16
C THR A 49 -4.75 -0.09 1.31
N ASP A 50 -5.03 -1.20 0.62
CA ASP A 50 -4.11 -1.87 -0.30
C ASP A 50 -4.39 -1.43 -1.74
N VAL A 51 -3.54 -0.55 -2.28
CA VAL A 51 -3.62 -0.07 -3.67
C VAL A 51 -2.63 -0.87 -4.52
N ARG A 52 -3.15 -1.55 -5.55
CA ARG A 52 -2.33 -2.42 -6.41
C ARG A 52 -2.32 -1.99 -7.86
N TYR A 53 -1.13 -1.98 -8.43
CA TYR A 53 -0.85 -1.64 -9.83
C TYR A 53 -0.49 -2.90 -10.62
N SER A 54 -1.10 -3.09 -11.78
CA SER A 54 -0.55 -4.06 -12.74
C SER A 54 0.80 -3.57 -13.28
N PHE A 55 1.58 -4.48 -13.88
CA PHE A 55 2.87 -4.13 -14.48
C PHE A 55 2.74 -3.13 -15.63
N ASP A 56 1.64 -3.18 -16.38
CA ASP A 56 1.40 -2.28 -17.51
C ASP A 56 1.02 -0.87 -17.05
N GLU A 57 0.31 -0.75 -15.94
CA GLU A 57 -0.13 0.53 -15.39
C GLU A 57 0.95 1.25 -14.60
N TYR A 58 1.77 0.51 -13.85
CA TYR A 58 2.74 1.09 -12.92
C TYR A 58 3.66 2.16 -13.53
N PRO A 59 4.23 2.00 -14.75
CA PRO A 59 5.07 3.03 -15.37
C PRO A 59 4.41 4.40 -15.50
N GLN A 60 3.08 4.46 -15.68
CA GLN A 60 2.32 5.71 -15.80
C GLN A 60 2.19 6.43 -14.44
N TYR A 61 2.00 5.67 -13.37
CA TYR A 61 1.89 6.20 -12.01
C TYR A 61 3.25 6.45 -11.35
N LYS A 62 4.31 5.82 -11.87
CA LYS A 62 5.68 5.98 -11.37
C LYS A 62 6.12 7.44 -11.39
N LYS A 63 5.90 8.16 -12.50
CA LYS A 63 6.33 9.56 -12.73
C LYS A 63 5.32 10.62 -12.29
N SER A 64 4.32 10.22 -11.52
CA SER A 64 3.31 11.14 -10.99
C SER A 64 3.14 10.84 -9.51
N LYS A 65 2.19 9.98 -9.18
CA LYS A 65 1.79 9.71 -7.80
C LYS A 65 2.88 9.08 -6.94
N ILE A 66 3.68 8.17 -7.49
CA ILE A 66 4.69 7.45 -6.70
C ILE A 66 5.93 8.31 -6.44
N GLU A 67 6.34 9.12 -7.41
CA GLU A 67 7.47 10.05 -7.26
C GLU A 67 7.22 11.11 -6.19
N ASP A 68 5.97 11.60 -6.09
CA ASP A 68 5.54 12.53 -5.04
C ASP A 68 5.65 11.92 -3.62
N MET A 69 5.49 10.60 -3.49
CA MET A 69 5.54 9.88 -2.20
C MET A 69 6.94 9.35 -1.87
N ASN A 70 7.70 8.97 -2.89
CA ASN A 70 9.03 8.38 -2.78
C ASN A 70 9.92 8.95 -3.90
N PRO A 71 10.97 9.72 -3.58
CA PRO A 71 11.86 10.32 -4.59
C PRO A 71 12.55 9.32 -5.52
N THR A 72 12.66 8.05 -5.13
CA THR A 72 13.20 6.98 -5.99
C THR A 72 12.17 6.44 -6.98
N ALA A 73 10.93 6.88 -6.87
CA ALA A 73 9.76 6.44 -7.62
C ALA A 73 9.58 4.90 -7.57
N THR A 74 9.83 4.27 -6.41
CA THR A 74 9.71 2.82 -6.24
C THR A 74 8.59 2.44 -5.26
N ILE A 75 8.08 1.22 -5.41
CA ILE A 75 7.11 0.59 -4.50
C ILE A 75 7.75 -0.64 -3.82
N PRO A 76 7.38 -1.01 -2.58
CA PRO A 76 6.25 -0.45 -1.81
C PRO A 76 6.52 0.95 -1.25
N VAL A 77 5.47 1.76 -1.17
CA VAL A 77 5.41 3.05 -0.46
C VAL A 77 4.07 3.19 0.24
#